data_AF-A0A1B0C971-F1
#
_entry.id   AF-A0A1B0C971-F1
#
_cell.length_a   1.000
_cell.length_b   1.000
_cell.length_c   1.000
_cell.angle_alpha   90.00
_cell.angle_beta   90.00
_cell.angle_gamma   90.00
#
_symmetry.space_group_name_H-M   'P 1'
#
loop_
_entity.id
_entity.type
_entity.pdbx_description
1 polymer ?
#
loop_
_entity_poly.entity_id
_entity_poly.type
_entity_poly.pdbx_seq_one_letter_code
_entity_poly.pdbx_strand_id
1 'polypeptide(L)' 'MWIPTFNSITPLIPHSSGNDPLSLICDDALTASWNNEGLPNDRMSTENAAILTNSTRWPLMIDPQL' A
#
# COMPACT_ATOMS: atom_id res chain seq x y z
N MET A 1 -12.05 4.13 -0.85
CA MET A 1 -12.93 5.06 -1.61
C MET A 1 -13.40 4.48 -2.97
N TRP A 2 -12.96 3.31 -3.43
CA TRP A 2 -13.36 2.75 -4.74
C TRP A 2 -14.32 1.54 -4.65
N ILE A 3 -14.33 0.85 -3.50
CA ILE A 3 -15.23 -0.28 -3.23
C ILE A 3 -16.71 0.06 -3.48
N PRO A 4 -17.26 1.22 -3.04
CA PRO A 4 -18.64 1.57 -3.36
C PRO A 4 -18.92 1.64 -4.86
N THR A 5 -17.96 2.13 -5.64
CA THR A 5 -18.06 2.23 -7.10
C THR A 5 -18.12 0.86 -7.74
N PHE A 6 -17.22 -0.06 -7.35
CA PHE A 6 -17.23 -1.45 -7.85
C PHE A 6 -18.56 -2.15 -7.58
N ASN A 7 -19.19 -1.87 -6.43
CA ASN A 7 -20.48 -2.43 -6.06
C ASN A 7 -21.67 -1.81 -6.83
N SER A 8 -21.52 -0.60 -7.38
CA SER A 8 -22.60 0.12 -8.07
C SER A 8 -22.66 -0.12 -9.59
N ILE A 9 -21.62 -0.69 -10.19
CA ILE A 9 -21.52 -0.89 -11.65
C ILE A 9 -22.31 -2.14 -12.08
N THR A 10 -22.99 -2.06 -13.23
CA THR A 10 -23.68 -3.19 -13.88
C THR A 10 -23.10 -3.43 -15.28
N PRO A 11 -22.60 -4.64 -15.60
CA PRO A 11 -22.52 -5.83 -14.75
C PRO A 11 -21.51 -5.66 -13.60
N LEU A 12 -21.73 -6.38 -12.50
CA LEU A 12 -20.88 -6.34 -11.32
C LEU A 12 -19.44 -6.75 -11.66
N ILE A 13 -18.46 -6.03 -11.13
CA ILE A 13 -17.04 -6.40 -11.21
C ILE A 13 -16.72 -7.39 -10.07
N PRO A 14 -16.36 -8.65 -10.39
CA PRO A 14 -16.01 -9.63 -9.36
C PRO A 14 -14.75 -9.20 -8.60
N HIS A 15 -14.81 -9.25 -7.28
CA HIS A 15 -13.67 -8.96 -6.40
C HIS A 15 -13.83 -9.72 -5.08
N SER A 16 -12.73 -9.98 -4.37
CA SER A 16 -12.78 -10.56 -3.04
C SER A 16 -13.08 -9.47 -2.00
N SER A 17 -13.97 -9.76 -1.06
CA SER A 17 -14.36 -8.85 0.01
C SER A 17 -13.28 -8.75 1.09
N GLY A 18 -13.04 -7.54 1.60
CA GLY A 18 -12.19 -7.34 2.78
C GLY A 18 -10.68 -7.40 2.51
N ASN A 19 -10.24 -7.36 1.25
CA ASN A 19 -8.82 -7.35 0.92
C ASN A 19 -8.18 -5.99 1.28
N ASP A 20 -7.08 -6.04 2.01
CA ASP A 20 -6.19 -4.90 2.20
C ASP A 20 -5.23 -4.83 1.00
N PRO A 21 -5.21 -3.74 0.21
CA PRO A 21 -4.27 -3.62 -0.90
C PRO A 21 -2.80 -3.73 -0.47
N LEU A 22 -2.48 -3.32 0.75
CA LEU A 22 -1.10 -3.39 1.25
C LEU A 22 -0.62 -4.84 1.35
N SER A 23 -1.47 -5.76 1.82
CA SER A 23 -1.09 -7.18 1.95
C SER A 23 -0.99 -7.91 0.60
N LEU A 24 -1.44 -7.29 -0.48
CA LEU A 24 -1.29 -7.83 -1.84
C LEU A 24 0.06 -7.46 -2.47
N ILE A 25 0.69 -6.37 -2.02
CA ILE A 25 1.93 -5.82 -2.61
C ILE A 25 3.11 -5.79 -1.63
N CYS A 26 2.88 -6.16 -0.38
CA CYS A 26 3.86 -6.21 0.69
C CYS A 26 3.56 -7.40 1.61
N ASP A 27 4.60 -8.06 2.09
CA ASP A 27 4.53 -9.12 3.09
C ASP A 27 5.34 -8.76 4.35
N ASP A 28 5.15 -9.54 5.41
CA ASP A 28 5.78 -9.29 6.70
C ASP A 28 7.31 -9.40 6.64
N ALA A 29 7.85 -10.21 5.73
CA ALA A 29 9.30 -10.38 5.57
C ALA A 29 9.93 -9.10 4.98
N LEU A 30 9.28 -8.51 3.98
CA LEU A 30 9.71 -7.25 3.37
C LEU A 30 9.61 -6.09 4.37
N THR A 31 8.50 -5.99 5.09
CA THR A 31 8.31 -4.98 6.16
C THR A 31 9.37 -5.14 7.25
N ALA A 32 9.67 -6.37 7.68
CA ALA A 32 10.73 -6.61 8.65
C ALA A 32 12.11 -6.18 8.14
N SER A 33 12.39 -6.35 6.84
CA SER A 33 13.65 -5.87 6.26
C SER A 33 13.75 -4.34 6.31
N TRP A 34 12.69 -3.62 5.94
CA TRP A 34 12.69 -2.16 5.99
C TRP A 34 12.81 -1.63 7.42
N ASN A 35 12.15 -2.27 8.38
CA ASN A 35 12.28 -1.92 9.79
C ASN A 35 13.74 -2.08 10.28
N ASN A 36 14.44 -3.13 9.83
CA ASN A 36 15.86 -3.30 10.12
C ASN A 36 16.75 -2.25 9.41
N GLU A 37 16.27 -1.68 8.31
CA GLU A 37 16.92 -0.59 7.57
C GLU A 37 16.54 0.81 8.10
N GLY A 38 15.75 0.89 9.17
CA GLY A 38 15.40 2.14 9.84
C GLY A 38 14.07 2.76 9.40
N LEU A 39 13.25 2.06 8.62
CA LEU A 39 11.87 2.48 8.39
C LEU A 39 11.11 2.46 9.73
N PRO A 40 10.34 3.51 10.07
CA PRO A 40 9.48 3.49 11.24
C PRO A 40 8.45 2.36 11.15
N ASN A 41 8.25 1.64 12.27
CA ASN A 41 7.33 0.51 12.34
C ASN A 41 5.88 0.97 12.53
N ASP A 42 5.37 1.71 11.56
CA ASP A 42 3.98 2.12 11.47
C ASP A 42 3.41 1.85 10.07
N ARG A 43 2.08 1.80 9.99
CA ARG A 43 1.38 1.45 8.75
C ARG A 43 1.62 2.48 7.64
N MET A 44 1.66 3.78 7.96
CA MET A 44 1.84 4.84 6.96
C MET A 44 3.25 4.78 6.36
N SER A 45 4.27 4.54 7.17
CA SER A 45 5.64 4.29 6.70
C SER A 45 5.73 3.05 5.82
N THR A 46 5.04 1.96 6.18
CA THR A 46 4.98 0.73 5.38
C THR A 46 4.26 0.96 4.04
N GLU A 47 3.14 1.69 4.04
CA GLU A 47 2.41 2.07 2.82
C GLU A 47 3.28 2.94 1.90
N ASN A 48 4.01 3.91 2.45
CA ASN A 48 4.96 4.74 1.69
C ASN A 48 6.09 3.90 1.08
N ALA A 49 6.69 2.99 1.85
CA ALA A 49 7.73 2.08 1.37
C ALA A 49 7.21 1.16 0.25
N ALA A 50 6.00 0.62 0.40
CA ALA A 50 5.35 -0.19 -0.63
C ALA A 50 5.12 0.62 -1.93
N ILE A 51 4.69 1.89 -1.82
CA ILE A 51 4.53 2.77 -2.99
C ILE A 51 5.89 3.03 -3.64
N LEU A 52 6.92 3.37 -2.89
CA LEU A 52 8.26 3.69 -3.42
C LEU A 52 8.88 2.51 -4.17
N THR A 53 8.67 1.30 -3.67
CA THR A 53 9.26 0.07 -4.23
C THR A 53 8.46 -0.49 -5.40
N ASN A 54 7.15 -0.25 -5.46
CA ASN A 54 6.27 -0.75 -6.52
C ASN A 54 5.90 0.30 -7.59
N SER A 55 6.43 1.53 -7.49
CA SER A 55 6.14 2.58 -8.47
C SER A 55 6.91 2.40 -9.77
N THR A 56 6.22 2.55 -10.91
CA THR A 56 6.84 2.50 -12.24
C THR A 56 7.67 3.74 -12.59
N ARG A 57 7.49 4.82 -11.83
CA ARG A 57 8.24 6.08 -11.95
C ARG A 57 8.74 6.47 -10.57
N TRP A 58 9.84 7.21 -10.53
CA TRP A 58 10.36 7.77 -9.29
C TRP A 58 9.32 8.67 -8.61
N PRO A 59 8.80 8.31 -7.43
CA PRO A 59 7.87 9.15 -6.69
C PRO A 59 8.59 10.37 -6.14
N LEU A 60 7.90 11.50 -6.08
CA LEU A 60 8.37 12.63 -5.29
C LEU A 60 7.96 12.39 -3.84
N MET A 61 8.93 12.03 -2.99
CA MET A 61 8.71 11.93 -1.55
C MET A 61 8.63 13.34 -0.93
N ILE A 62 7.52 13.63 -0.26
CA ILE A 62 7.33 14.85 0.51
C ILE A 62 7.11 14.42 1.96
N ASP A 63 8.15 14.53 2.78
CA ASP A 63 8.09 14.18 4.19
C ASP A 63 8.42 15.40 5.04
N PRO A 64 7.41 16.12 5.57
CA PRO A 64 7.62 17.30 6.40
C PRO A 64 8.00 16.97 7.85
N GLN A 65 8.29 15.70 8.19
CA GLN A 65 8.79 15.36 9.52
C GLN A 65 10.11 16.08 9.81
N LEU A 66 10.14 16.78 10.95
CA LEU A 66 11.34 17.32 11.60
C LEU A 66 11.90 16.29 12.59
#